data_AF-A0A1C5XV13-F1
#
_entry.id   AF-A0A1C5XV13-F1
#
_cell.length_a   1.000
_cell.length_b   1.000
_cell.length_c   1.000
_cell.angle_alpha   90.00
_cell.angle_beta   90.00
_cell.angle_gamma   90.00
#
_symmetry.space_group_name_H-M   'P 1'
#
loop_
_entity.id
_entity.type
_entity.pdbx_description
1 polymer ?
#
loop_
_entity_poly.entity_id
_entity_poly.type
_entity_poly.pdbx_seq_one_letter_code
_entity_poly.pdbx_strand_id
1 'polypeptide(L)'
;MKRNYIIPAMASLLMLGACDYNEDNFEGLDKMTRPTNVFKKDYTLTDADYATIANNSTNKALAEAAGLSGELSALKTSLTFTDELPGTEYIPAFLAATWYTGDDGSAIKVTYNQRRASTATEKALNAASIYSVSNEDYETAWEGAKNTFFTPTESASKHVPGILKTKYPEAANGDMVLVDYNYSEQEPSGDAPALSEGFDGQTNGENVAIDGWHNVTTIGTYAWQAKSYSGNLYIQQSAYKHDGELESYMITPAVSIESGMKLTFDACYGNYKAEGGRLSVLYSENLSDFTKEAIDAATWTDITSAVNIPVPDGTYGTLANVCDYDLSTLAGKKVYFAFRYNGNSNNATTTVQLDNVVVKKAAGTSDLKSTQVSDLFQFNGTDWKLFTGALSLDAADYKAMGSNYGNLDSSMAPDNYLPVYLSQRYPYAQEEDQYTVAYKYYDGKSNSVKCATYMMQAGKWATTTVQVLTNQFVLTNGKWNYDPSTVIDLPVEKGNAEVSAFYQAITDWVKENHPEYVTGYGNNDYYYGGSAYQNNFDFRVSAWKGQGTYNDMSDADIEKLMWERLPEAFPHALEALYGSVTPVDGIDVIYTINFGIYDGSATVTWTIQYKVVAAGKFEYVAESLKKVE
;
A
#
# COMPACT_ATOMS: atom_id res chain seq x y z
N MET A 1 19.51 23.91 -39.17
CA MET A 1 20.68 24.47 -39.90
C MET A 1 20.61 24.04 -41.36
N LYS A 2 20.93 24.96 -42.27
CA LYS A 2 20.79 24.82 -43.73
C LYS A 2 21.71 23.71 -44.27
N ARG A 3 21.18 22.81 -45.11
CA ARG A 3 21.95 21.83 -45.91
C ARG A 3 22.57 22.55 -47.11
N ASN A 4 23.89 22.59 -47.16
CA ASN A 4 24.63 22.97 -48.36
C ASN A 4 25.04 21.70 -49.10
N TYR A 5 24.44 21.48 -50.27
CA TYR A 5 24.89 20.50 -51.24
C TYR A 5 26.05 21.12 -52.04
N ILE A 6 27.21 20.46 -52.04
CA ILE A 6 28.29 20.76 -53.00
C ILE A 6 28.35 19.58 -53.97
N ILE A 7 27.86 19.84 -55.18
CA ILE A 7 28.14 19.08 -56.39
C ILE A 7 29.38 19.72 -57.03
N PRO A 8 30.41 18.95 -57.41
CA PRO A 8 31.22 19.29 -58.57
C PRO A 8 30.80 18.39 -59.74
N ALA A 9 30.19 19.03 -60.74
CA ALA A 9 29.97 18.44 -62.05
C ALA A 9 31.27 18.52 -62.85
N MET A 10 31.80 17.37 -63.29
CA MET A 10 32.49 17.30 -64.58
C MET A 10 31.98 16.07 -65.32
N ALA A 11 31.19 16.36 -66.34
CA ALA A 11 30.68 15.41 -67.29
C ALA A 11 31.84 14.82 -68.12
N SER A 12 31.85 13.50 -68.23
CA SER A 12 32.26 12.84 -69.47
C SER A 12 31.14 11.88 -69.81
N LEU A 13 30.28 12.31 -70.75
CA LEU A 13 29.32 11.43 -71.40
C LEU A 13 30.10 10.27 -72.05
N LEU A 14 29.97 9.09 -71.45
CA LEU A 14 30.01 7.80 -72.13
C LEU A 14 28.80 7.02 -71.61
N MET A 15 27.61 7.56 -71.89
CA MET A 15 26.40 6.75 -71.93
C MET A 15 26.49 5.92 -73.20
N LEU A 16 26.83 4.63 -73.06
CA LEU A 16 26.46 3.51 -73.94
C LEU A 16 27.11 2.24 -73.36
N GLY A 17 26.32 1.40 -72.68
CA GLY A 17 26.64 -0.02 -72.45
C GLY A 17 27.08 -0.50 -71.05
N ALA A 18 27.10 0.34 -70.00
CA ALA A 18 27.61 -0.09 -68.68
C ALA A 18 26.56 -0.70 -67.73
N CYS A 19 25.26 -0.55 -67.98
CA CYS A 19 24.24 -1.21 -67.17
C CYS A 19 24.12 -2.71 -67.50
N ASP A 20 24.28 -3.08 -68.77
CA ASP A 20 24.28 -4.50 -69.19
C ASP A 20 25.57 -5.23 -68.76
N TYR A 21 26.72 -4.54 -68.72
CA TYR A 21 27.98 -5.18 -68.38
C TYR A 21 28.00 -5.77 -66.95
N ASN A 22 27.36 -5.10 -65.98
CA ASN A 22 27.32 -5.59 -64.61
C ASN A 22 26.29 -6.72 -64.41
N GLU A 23 25.14 -6.68 -65.09
CA GLU A 23 24.14 -7.76 -65.01
C GLU A 23 24.61 -9.05 -65.71
N ASP A 24 25.28 -8.94 -66.87
CA ASP A 24 25.71 -10.10 -67.65
C ASP A 24 27.01 -10.76 -67.16
N ASN A 25 27.87 -10.03 -66.42
CA ASN A 25 29.20 -10.52 -66.03
C ASN A 25 29.36 -10.77 -64.52
N PHE A 26 28.42 -10.30 -63.69
CA PHE A 26 28.49 -10.44 -62.25
C PHE A 26 27.11 -10.72 -61.63
N GLU A 27 26.51 -11.87 -61.99
CA GLU A 27 25.31 -12.39 -61.31
C GLU A 27 25.56 -12.45 -59.79
N GLY A 28 24.85 -11.61 -59.04
CA GLY A 28 24.96 -11.51 -57.58
C GLY A 28 25.72 -10.29 -57.05
N LEU A 29 26.24 -9.39 -57.90
CA LEU A 29 26.88 -8.15 -57.42
C LEU A 29 25.87 -7.20 -56.72
N ASP A 30 24.62 -7.15 -57.20
CA ASP A 30 23.52 -6.44 -56.50
C ASP A 30 23.12 -7.12 -55.19
N LYS A 31 23.45 -8.41 -55.02
CA LYS A 31 23.29 -9.16 -53.76
C LYS A 31 24.50 -9.00 -52.82
N MET A 32 25.61 -8.44 -53.26
CA MET A 32 26.76 -8.08 -52.41
C MET A 32 26.57 -6.68 -51.78
N THR A 33 25.63 -6.66 -50.84
CA THR A 33 25.62 -5.96 -49.54
C THR A 33 25.87 -4.45 -49.50
N ARG A 34 24.78 -3.71 -49.25
CA ARG A 34 24.85 -2.65 -48.22
C ARG A 34 25.26 -3.31 -46.89
N PRO A 35 26.28 -2.81 -46.18
CA PRO A 35 26.59 -3.34 -44.85
C PRO A 35 25.37 -3.16 -43.95
N THR A 36 24.83 -4.25 -43.43
CA THR A 36 23.74 -4.24 -42.45
C THR A 36 24.32 -4.17 -41.04
N ASN A 37 23.82 -3.25 -40.22
CA ASN A 37 24.15 -3.08 -38.82
C ASN A 37 23.09 -3.74 -37.94
N VAL A 38 23.12 -5.07 -37.88
CA VAL A 38 22.27 -5.88 -36.99
C VAL A 38 23.04 -6.21 -35.72
N PHE A 39 22.45 -5.93 -34.55
CA PHE A 39 23.10 -6.19 -33.26
C PHE A 39 22.13 -6.70 -32.19
N LYS A 40 22.67 -7.32 -31.14
CA LYS A 40 21.97 -7.73 -29.93
C LYS A 40 22.63 -7.06 -28.71
N LYS A 41 21.85 -6.41 -27.84
CA LYS A 41 22.38 -5.70 -26.65
C LYS A 41 21.49 -5.90 -25.43
N ASP A 42 22.11 -5.77 -24.27
CA ASP A 42 21.42 -5.56 -22.99
C ASP A 42 21.65 -4.11 -22.56
N TYR A 43 20.61 -3.42 -22.08
CA TYR A 43 20.68 -2.01 -21.68
C TYR A 43 19.82 -1.75 -20.45
N THR A 44 20.40 -1.17 -19.40
CA THR A 44 19.64 -0.72 -18.22
C THR A 44 19.40 0.78 -18.30
N LEU A 45 18.14 1.21 -18.16
CA LEU A 45 17.80 2.64 -18.16
C LEU A 45 18.45 3.35 -16.98
N THR A 46 19.04 4.52 -17.26
CA THR A 46 19.55 5.46 -16.26
C THR A 46 18.51 6.54 -15.92
N ASP A 47 18.71 7.27 -14.83
CA ASP A 47 17.85 8.40 -14.44
C ASP A 47 17.68 9.42 -15.59
N ALA A 48 18.75 9.67 -16.35
CA ALA A 48 18.74 10.58 -17.50
C ALA A 48 17.91 10.02 -18.68
N ASP A 49 17.83 8.69 -18.82
CA ASP A 49 17.03 8.06 -19.86
C ASP A 49 15.54 8.24 -19.60
N TYR A 50 15.07 8.13 -18.35
CA TYR A 50 13.68 8.43 -18.00
C TYR A 50 13.30 9.87 -18.35
N ALA A 51 14.18 10.83 -18.10
CA ALA A 51 13.98 12.21 -18.52
C ALA A 51 13.96 12.36 -20.06
N THR A 52 14.77 11.59 -20.78
CA THR A 52 14.80 11.58 -22.25
C THR A 52 13.51 10.97 -22.83
N ILE A 53 13.05 9.87 -22.28
CA ILE A 53 11.79 9.18 -22.63
C ILE A 53 10.60 10.11 -22.39
N ALA A 54 10.54 10.76 -21.22
CA ALA A 54 9.49 11.73 -20.88
C ALA A 54 9.45 12.94 -21.83
N ASN A 55 10.61 13.34 -22.37
CA ASN A 55 10.72 14.50 -23.24
C ASN A 55 10.60 14.20 -24.74
N ASN A 56 10.66 12.93 -25.14
CA ASN A 56 10.59 12.49 -26.53
C ASN A 56 9.27 12.94 -27.18
N SER A 57 9.33 13.52 -28.38
CA SER A 57 8.16 14.08 -29.07
C SER A 57 7.12 13.03 -29.45
N THR A 58 7.55 11.83 -29.84
CA THR A 58 6.64 10.71 -30.16
C THR A 58 5.91 10.25 -28.90
N ASN A 59 6.62 10.10 -27.79
CA ASN A 59 6.03 9.72 -26.51
C ASN A 59 5.03 10.77 -26.00
N LYS A 60 5.33 12.06 -26.18
CA LYS A 60 4.39 13.13 -25.83
C LYS A 60 3.09 13.03 -26.61
N ALA A 61 3.16 12.77 -27.91
CA ALA A 61 1.98 12.57 -28.75
C ALA A 61 1.18 11.32 -28.34
N LEU A 62 1.85 10.21 -28.03
CA LEU A 62 1.22 8.98 -27.53
C LEU A 62 0.50 9.23 -26.19
N ALA A 63 1.19 9.84 -25.23
CA ALA A 63 0.62 10.15 -23.92
C ALA A 63 -0.54 11.15 -24.01
N GLU A 64 -0.46 12.15 -24.89
CA GLU A 64 -1.57 13.09 -25.12
C GLU A 64 -2.81 12.36 -25.64
N ALA A 65 -2.65 11.47 -26.63
CA ALA A 65 -3.75 10.68 -27.16
C ALA A 65 -4.38 9.74 -26.11
N ALA A 66 -3.58 9.25 -25.16
CA ALA A 66 -4.02 8.39 -24.07
C ALA A 66 -4.54 9.15 -22.83
N GLY A 67 -4.42 10.49 -22.78
CA GLY A 67 -4.76 11.29 -21.61
C GLY A 67 -3.74 11.20 -20.46
N LEU A 68 -2.51 10.76 -20.73
CA LEU A 68 -1.45 10.44 -19.76
C LEU A 68 -0.28 11.44 -19.77
N SER A 69 -0.51 12.68 -20.23
CA SER A 69 0.57 13.68 -20.34
C SER A 69 1.18 14.05 -18.98
N GLY A 70 0.39 13.99 -17.90
CA GLY A 70 0.87 14.25 -16.54
C GLY A 70 1.81 13.15 -16.04
N GLU A 71 1.40 11.91 -16.25
CA GLU A 71 2.10 10.68 -15.90
C GLU A 71 3.43 10.59 -16.64
N LEU A 72 3.43 10.82 -17.97
CA LEU A 72 4.67 10.88 -18.75
C LEU A 72 5.61 11.98 -18.25
N SER A 73 5.08 13.16 -17.90
CA SER A 73 5.91 14.25 -17.34
C SER A 73 6.48 13.89 -15.97
N ALA A 74 5.75 13.13 -15.15
CA ALA A 74 6.19 12.67 -13.84
C ALA A 74 7.25 11.55 -13.91
N LEU A 75 7.37 10.85 -15.05
CA LEU A 75 8.36 9.78 -15.26
C LEU A 75 9.80 10.23 -14.97
N LYS A 76 10.14 11.48 -15.31
CA LYS A 76 11.49 12.05 -15.09
C LYS A 76 11.91 12.13 -13.61
N THR A 77 10.93 12.16 -12.70
CA THR A 77 11.15 12.25 -11.26
C THR A 77 10.84 10.96 -10.54
N SER A 78 9.82 10.22 -11.01
CA SER A 78 9.47 8.93 -10.43
C SER A 78 10.44 7.82 -10.82
N LEU A 79 11.14 7.96 -11.97
CA LEU A 79 12.09 6.98 -12.50
C LEU A 79 11.50 5.57 -12.64
N THR A 80 10.18 5.52 -12.81
CA THR A 80 9.40 4.28 -12.77
C THR A 80 8.21 4.40 -13.73
N PHE A 81 8.08 3.46 -14.67
CA PHE A 81 6.87 3.31 -15.49
C PHE A 81 5.69 2.84 -14.65
N THR A 82 4.47 2.83 -15.19
CA THR A 82 3.28 2.26 -14.52
C THR A 82 2.53 1.35 -15.47
N ASP A 83 1.52 0.63 -14.98
CA ASP A 83 0.67 -0.19 -15.85
C ASP A 83 -0.12 0.67 -16.85
N GLU A 84 -0.46 1.91 -16.50
CA GLU A 84 -1.08 2.88 -17.41
C GLU A 84 -0.08 3.53 -18.37
N LEU A 85 1.18 3.68 -17.96
CA LEU A 85 2.28 4.20 -18.77
C LEU A 85 3.36 3.12 -18.95
N PRO A 86 3.08 2.02 -19.69
CA PRO A 86 3.94 0.85 -19.70
C PRO A 86 5.24 1.08 -20.47
N GLY A 87 6.36 0.60 -19.95
CA GLY A 87 7.66 0.72 -20.61
C GLY A 87 7.68 0.12 -22.02
N THR A 88 6.92 -0.96 -22.23
CA THR A 88 6.76 -1.62 -23.54
C THR A 88 6.23 -0.71 -24.64
N GLU A 89 5.48 0.35 -24.30
CA GLU A 89 4.91 1.30 -25.27
C GLU A 89 5.77 2.56 -25.44
N TYR A 90 6.41 3.03 -24.36
CA TYR A 90 7.12 4.32 -24.34
C TYR A 90 8.66 4.22 -24.53
N ILE A 91 9.25 3.04 -24.32
CA ILE A 91 10.69 2.79 -24.59
C ILE A 91 11.03 2.77 -26.10
N PRO A 92 10.19 2.21 -27.01
CA PRO A 92 10.51 2.15 -28.44
C PRO A 92 10.97 3.47 -29.09
N ALA A 93 10.32 4.59 -28.75
CA ALA A 93 10.70 5.90 -29.29
C ALA A 93 12.07 6.37 -28.80
N PHE A 94 12.45 5.98 -27.58
CA PHE A 94 13.80 6.21 -27.06
C PHE A 94 14.82 5.32 -27.79
N LEU A 95 14.52 4.04 -28.01
CA LEU A 95 15.41 3.15 -28.77
C LEU A 95 15.65 3.66 -30.19
N ALA A 96 14.60 4.16 -30.85
CA ALA A 96 14.69 4.73 -32.19
C ALA A 96 15.60 5.97 -32.24
N ALA A 97 15.57 6.81 -31.20
CA ALA A 97 16.42 8.00 -31.10
C ALA A 97 17.88 7.65 -30.75
N THR A 98 18.08 6.66 -29.87
CA THR A 98 19.40 6.29 -29.34
C THR A 98 20.18 5.38 -30.28
N TRP A 99 19.50 4.40 -30.90
CA TRP A 99 20.09 3.43 -31.83
C TRP A 99 19.51 3.55 -33.24
N TYR A 100 19.52 4.78 -33.76
CA TYR A 100 19.00 5.14 -35.09
C TYR A 100 19.75 4.52 -36.28
N THR A 101 20.92 3.90 -36.05
CA THR A 101 21.72 3.24 -37.09
C THR A 101 21.48 1.73 -37.19
N GLY A 102 20.59 1.16 -36.36
CA GLY A 102 20.27 -0.26 -36.44
C GLY A 102 19.49 -0.59 -37.71
N ASP A 103 19.72 -1.79 -38.23
CA ASP A 103 18.91 -2.39 -39.29
C ASP A 103 17.95 -3.45 -38.72
N ASP A 104 16.93 -3.80 -39.51
CA ASP A 104 15.92 -4.80 -39.15
C ASP A 104 16.57 -6.12 -38.70
N GLY A 105 16.02 -6.70 -37.62
CA GLY A 105 16.56 -7.85 -36.91
C GLY A 105 17.47 -7.50 -35.71
N SER A 106 17.78 -6.20 -35.50
CA SER A 106 18.44 -5.75 -34.28
C SER A 106 17.54 -5.96 -33.06
N ALA A 107 18.11 -6.36 -31.93
CA ALA A 107 17.37 -6.60 -30.69
C ALA A 107 18.06 -5.96 -29.47
N ILE A 108 17.29 -5.40 -28.55
CA ILE A 108 17.78 -4.85 -27.29
C ILE A 108 16.90 -5.36 -26.15
N LYS A 109 17.50 -5.99 -25.15
CA LYS A 109 16.84 -6.25 -23.86
C LYS A 109 17.02 -5.03 -22.97
N VAL A 110 15.93 -4.36 -22.63
CA VAL A 110 15.94 -3.15 -21.82
C VAL A 110 15.47 -3.48 -20.41
N THR A 111 16.31 -3.15 -19.42
CA THR A 111 16.00 -3.28 -18.00
C THR A 111 15.55 -1.92 -17.43
N TYR A 112 14.39 -1.88 -16.78
CA TYR A 112 13.77 -0.65 -16.27
C TYR A 112 12.88 -0.92 -15.04
N ASN A 113 12.50 0.13 -14.32
CA ASN A 113 11.62 0.04 -13.17
C ASN A 113 10.17 0.27 -13.61
N GLN A 114 9.24 -0.57 -13.15
CA GLN A 114 7.81 -0.40 -13.33
C GLN A 114 7.10 -0.54 -12.00
N ARG A 115 6.19 0.39 -11.73
CA ARG A 115 5.32 0.36 -10.57
C ARG A 115 4.09 -0.46 -10.92
N ARG A 116 3.86 -1.55 -10.18
CA ARG A 116 2.62 -2.33 -10.34
C ARG A 116 1.40 -1.51 -9.96
N ALA A 117 0.26 -1.83 -10.54
CA ALA A 117 -1.02 -1.32 -10.09
C ALA A 117 -1.24 -1.62 -8.60
N SER A 118 -1.84 -0.65 -7.90
CA SER A 118 -2.34 -0.86 -6.55
C SER A 118 -3.46 -1.90 -6.55
N THR A 119 -3.39 -2.84 -5.61
CA THR A 119 -4.43 -3.83 -5.32
C THR A 119 -5.72 -3.13 -4.87
N ALA A 120 -6.85 -3.85 -4.94
CA ALA A 120 -8.11 -3.36 -4.40
C ALA A 120 -8.01 -2.98 -2.91
N THR A 121 -7.27 -3.77 -2.13
CA THR A 121 -7.00 -3.51 -0.70
C THR A 121 -6.21 -2.22 -0.51
N GLU A 122 -5.11 -2.01 -1.24
CA GLU A 122 -4.32 -0.77 -1.15
C GLU A 122 -5.16 0.44 -1.54
N LYS A 123 -6.04 0.33 -2.54
CA LYS A 123 -6.96 1.40 -2.93
C LYS A 123 -7.96 1.71 -1.81
N ALA A 124 -8.57 0.68 -1.21
CA ALA A 124 -9.51 0.85 -0.09
C ALA A 124 -8.83 1.47 1.14
N LEU A 125 -7.62 1.04 1.50
CA LEU A 125 -6.84 1.61 2.60
C LEU A 125 -6.49 3.09 2.36
N ASN A 126 -6.02 3.44 1.17
CA ASN A 126 -5.70 4.84 0.84
C ASN A 126 -6.95 5.75 0.77
N ALA A 127 -8.13 5.17 0.61
CA ALA A 127 -9.41 5.87 0.61
C ALA A 127 -10.09 5.88 2.00
N ALA A 128 -9.55 5.15 2.98
CA ALA A 128 -10.17 4.99 4.29
C ALA A 128 -10.29 6.34 5.02
N SER A 129 -11.45 6.58 5.63
CA SER A 129 -11.60 7.71 6.55
C SER A 129 -10.95 7.40 7.89
N ILE A 130 -10.67 8.44 8.68
CA ILE A 130 -10.22 8.32 10.06
C ILE A 130 -11.40 8.66 10.95
N TYR A 131 -11.72 7.80 11.91
CA TYR A 131 -12.76 8.05 12.91
C TYR A 131 -12.16 7.95 14.31
N SER A 132 -12.33 8.97 15.13
CA SER A 132 -11.97 8.91 16.55
C SER A 132 -13.22 8.61 17.37
N VAL A 133 -13.16 7.55 18.18
CA VAL A 133 -14.26 7.16 19.08
C VAL A 133 -14.48 8.27 20.10
N SER A 134 -15.73 8.74 20.19
CA SER A 134 -16.11 9.84 21.08
C SER A 134 -16.51 9.33 22.47
N ASN A 135 -16.59 10.24 23.44
CA ASN A 135 -17.07 9.89 24.80
C ASN A 135 -18.52 9.39 24.81
N GLU A 136 -19.38 9.88 23.90
CA GLU A 136 -20.75 9.39 23.74
C GLU A 136 -20.77 7.93 23.22
N ASP A 137 -19.86 7.61 22.29
CA ASP A 137 -19.70 6.24 21.79
C ASP A 137 -19.24 5.30 22.91
N TYR A 138 -18.28 5.73 23.74
CA TYR A 138 -17.84 4.94 24.89
C TYR A 138 -18.94 4.78 25.94
N GLU A 139 -19.65 5.84 26.29
CA GLU A 139 -20.77 5.75 27.22
C GLU A 139 -21.82 4.74 26.75
N THR A 140 -22.11 4.74 25.45
CA THR A 140 -23.02 3.75 24.85
C THR A 140 -22.46 2.34 24.98
N ALA A 141 -21.16 2.15 24.69
CA ALA A 141 -20.47 0.86 24.85
C ALA A 141 -20.47 0.34 26.29
N TRP A 142 -20.50 1.25 27.26
CA TRP A 142 -20.48 0.98 28.70
C TRP A 142 -21.87 1.08 29.36
N GLU A 143 -22.94 0.99 28.58
CA GLU A 143 -24.34 1.00 29.07
C GLU A 143 -24.67 2.20 29.99
N GLY A 144 -24.09 3.37 29.69
CA GLY A 144 -24.29 4.62 30.42
C GLY A 144 -23.20 4.95 31.44
N ALA A 145 -22.27 4.02 31.73
CA ALA A 145 -21.09 4.35 32.53
C ALA A 145 -20.12 5.24 31.74
N LYS A 146 -19.58 6.28 32.39
CA LYS A 146 -18.72 7.28 31.74
C LYS A 146 -17.27 6.81 31.57
N ASN A 147 -17.02 5.55 31.25
CA ASN A 147 -15.66 5.11 30.91
C ASN A 147 -15.30 5.64 29.52
N THR A 148 -14.04 6.01 29.28
CA THR A 148 -13.57 6.65 28.03
C THR A 148 -12.56 5.80 27.26
N PHE A 149 -12.64 4.48 27.41
CA PHE A 149 -11.74 3.51 26.79
C PHE A 149 -12.43 2.16 26.62
N PHE A 150 -11.93 1.34 25.68
CA PHE A 150 -12.29 -0.07 25.55
C PHE A 150 -11.37 -0.97 26.40
N THR A 151 -11.83 -2.18 26.67
CA THR A 151 -11.10 -3.21 27.45
C THR A 151 -11.20 -4.58 26.76
N PRO A 152 -10.52 -5.63 27.25
CA PRO A 152 -10.73 -6.98 26.72
C PRO A 152 -12.20 -7.43 26.71
N THR A 153 -12.98 -7.09 27.75
CA THR A 153 -14.41 -7.44 27.86
C THR A 153 -15.28 -6.51 27.02
N GLU A 154 -15.14 -5.20 27.19
CA GLU A 154 -15.84 -4.19 26.40
C GLU A 154 -14.95 -3.72 25.25
N SER A 155 -14.68 -4.63 24.31
CA SER A 155 -13.68 -4.44 23.26
C SER A 155 -14.15 -3.58 22.09
N ALA A 156 -13.18 -2.96 21.39
CA ALA A 156 -13.44 -2.24 20.15
C ALA A 156 -14.15 -3.12 19.11
N SER A 157 -13.73 -4.38 18.95
CA SER A 157 -14.37 -5.33 18.03
C SER A 157 -15.83 -5.65 18.36
N LYS A 158 -16.25 -5.49 19.63
CA LYS A 158 -17.64 -5.66 20.08
C LYS A 158 -18.49 -4.43 19.72
N HIS A 159 -17.95 -3.23 19.86
CA HIS A 159 -18.73 -1.98 19.84
C HIS A 159 -18.55 -1.12 18.59
N VAL A 160 -17.33 -1.01 18.07
CA VAL A 160 -17.01 -0.20 16.88
C VAL A 160 -17.88 -0.56 15.67
N PRO A 161 -18.21 -1.85 15.39
CA PRO A 161 -19.12 -2.17 14.30
C PRO A 161 -20.47 -1.44 14.35
N GLY A 162 -21.08 -1.33 15.54
CA GLY A 162 -22.35 -0.63 15.73
C GLY A 162 -22.21 0.89 15.60
N ILE A 163 -21.10 1.44 16.12
CA ILE A 163 -20.75 2.86 15.99
C ILE A 163 -20.60 3.23 14.52
N LEU A 164 -19.79 2.49 13.76
CA LEU A 164 -19.54 2.75 12.34
C LEU A 164 -20.81 2.56 11.50
N LYS A 165 -21.68 1.59 11.84
CA LYS A 165 -22.98 1.44 11.16
C LYS A 165 -23.86 2.67 11.29
N THR A 166 -23.81 3.33 12.45
CA THR A 166 -24.57 4.56 12.70
C THR A 166 -23.94 5.77 12.00
N LYS A 167 -22.61 5.88 12.00
CA LYS A 167 -21.89 7.02 11.41
C LYS A 167 -21.79 6.95 9.88
N TYR A 168 -21.74 5.75 9.32
CA TYR A 168 -21.60 5.48 7.89
C TYR A 168 -22.74 4.60 7.37
N PRO A 169 -23.99 5.09 7.35
CA PRO A 169 -25.16 4.29 6.97
C PRO A 169 -25.16 3.88 5.48
N GLU A 170 -24.44 4.62 4.63
CA GLU A 170 -24.35 4.40 3.18
C GLU A 170 -23.04 3.71 2.76
N ALA A 171 -22.36 3.02 3.69
CA ALA A 171 -21.11 2.33 3.39
C ALA A 171 -21.28 1.26 2.31
N ALA A 172 -20.36 1.21 1.37
CA ALA A 172 -20.30 0.19 0.32
C ALA A 172 -19.39 -0.97 0.73
N ASN A 173 -19.65 -2.17 0.18
CA ASN A 173 -18.80 -3.33 0.42
C ASN A 173 -17.34 -3.01 0.04
N GLY A 174 -16.42 -3.25 0.98
CA GLY A 174 -15.00 -2.96 0.82
C GLY A 174 -14.55 -1.64 1.43
N ASP A 175 -15.46 -0.74 1.79
CA ASP A 175 -15.13 0.52 2.47
C ASP A 175 -14.40 0.24 3.78
N MET A 176 -13.40 1.08 4.09
CA MET A 176 -12.55 0.95 5.26
C MET A 176 -12.54 2.24 6.08
N VAL A 177 -12.41 2.08 7.40
CA VAL A 177 -12.22 3.18 8.36
C VAL A 177 -11.07 2.80 9.28
N LEU A 178 -10.10 3.71 9.44
CA LEU A 178 -9.11 3.64 10.50
C LEU A 178 -9.71 4.26 11.76
N VAL A 179 -9.90 3.45 12.80
CA VAL A 179 -10.59 3.86 14.02
C VAL A 179 -9.57 4.07 15.14
N ASP A 180 -9.51 5.29 15.65
CA ASP A 180 -8.71 5.69 16.80
C ASP A 180 -9.55 5.57 18.08
N TYR A 181 -9.00 4.88 19.08
CA TYR A 181 -9.66 4.71 20.37
C TYR A 181 -8.65 4.50 21.50
N ASN A 182 -9.02 4.90 22.70
CA ASN A 182 -8.36 4.53 23.94
C ASN A 182 -8.64 3.08 24.31
N TYR A 183 -7.59 2.36 24.70
CA TYR A 183 -7.67 0.98 25.14
C TYR A 183 -6.94 0.79 26.46
N SER A 184 -7.56 0.10 27.42
CA SER A 184 -6.89 -0.39 28.62
C SER A 184 -6.82 -1.91 28.61
N GLU A 185 -5.64 -2.44 28.92
CA GLU A 185 -5.47 -3.89 29.17
C GLU A 185 -6.15 -4.36 30.46
N GLN A 186 -6.55 -3.41 31.33
CA GLN A 186 -7.17 -3.69 32.62
C GLN A 186 -8.64 -3.30 32.60
N GLU A 187 -9.49 -4.15 33.16
CA GLU A 187 -10.89 -3.79 33.39
C GLU A 187 -10.97 -2.70 34.48
N PRO A 188 -11.91 -1.74 34.36
CA PRO A 188 -12.15 -0.77 35.42
C PRO A 188 -12.55 -1.51 36.71
N SER A 189 -11.98 -1.08 37.84
CA SER A 189 -12.31 -1.59 39.16
C SER A 189 -13.04 -0.52 39.97
N GLY A 190 -13.83 -0.93 40.97
CA GLY A 190 -14.66 -0.01 41.76
C GLY A 190 -15.93 0.41 41.03
N ASP A 191 -16.53 1.52 41.49
CA ASP A 191 -17.75 2.06 40.89
C ASP A 191 -17.43 2.87 39.62
N ALA A 192 -18.35 2.83 38.66
CA ALA A 192 -18.26 3.60 37.43
C ALA A 192 -18.11 5.11 37.72
N PRO A 193 -17.33 5.84 36.91
CA PRO A 193 -17.23 7.29 37.05
C PRO A 193 -18.56 7.98 36.74
N ALA A 194 -18.90 8.96 37.56
CA ALA A 194 -19.99 9.91 37.31
C ALA A 194 -19.58 10.98 36.28
N LEU A 195 -18.28 11.21 36.12
CA LEU A 195 -17.66 12.01 35.06
C LEU A 195 -16.28 11.41 34.76
N SER A 196 -15.92 11.29 33.48
CA SER A 196 -14.56 10.99 33.04
C SER A 196 -14.32 11.70 31.72
N GLU A 197 -13.24 12.46 31.61
CA GLU A 197 -12.88 13.21 30.41
C GLU A 197 -11.34 13.30 30.29
N GLY A 198 -10.80 12.72 29.24
CA GLY A 198 -9.38 12.82 28.85
C GLY A 198 -9.14 13.74 27.66
N PHE A 199 -10.20 14.38 27.13
CA PHE A 199 -10.15 15.27 25.96
C PHE A 199 -9.63 14.61 24.67
N ASP A 200 -9.68 13.29 24.61
CA ASP A 200 -9.36 12.50 23.43
C ASP A 200 -10.36 12.76 22.29
N GLY A 201 -9.91 12.58 21.05
CA GLY A 201 -10.72 12.86 19.86
C GLY A 201 -10.85 14.34 19.48
N GLN A 202 -10.30 15.26 20.29
CA GLN A 202 -10.24 16.68 19.93
C GLN A 202 -9.14 16.96 18.88
N THR A 203 -9.31 18.03 18.11
CA THR A 203 -8.33 18.42 17.07
C THR A 203 -7.26 19.33 17.65
N ASN A 204 -6.00 18.89 17.62
CA ASN A 204 -4.86 19.69 18.08
C ASN A 204 -4.81 21.08 17.42
N GLY A 205 -4.81 22.13 18.22
CA GLY A 205 -4.79 23.51 17.75
C GLY A 205 -6.15 24.22 17.78
N GLU A 206 -7.24 23.46 17.82
CA GLU A 206 -8.60 23.99 17.79
C GLU A 206 -9.16 24.24 19.19
N ASN A 207 -10.19 25.08 19.27
CA ASN A 207 -10.95 25.26 20.51
C ASN A 207 -11.68 23.96 20.85
N VAL A 208 -11.65 23.58 22.12
CA VAL A 208 -12.28 22.35 22.61
C VAL A 208 -13.79 22.48 22.50
N ALA A 209 -14.42 21.47 21.90
CA ALA A 209 -15.86 21.33 21.77
C ALA A 209 -16.24 19.87 22.03
N ILE A 210 -16.83 19.63 23.20
CA ILE A 210 -17.27 18.31 23.66
C ILE A 210 -18.71 18.45 24.11
N ASP A 211 -19.57 17.50 23.72
CA ASP A 211 -20.97 17.58 24.10
C ASP A 211 -21.15 17.58 25.63
N GLY A 212 -22.04 18.46 26.10
CA GLY A 212 -22.27 18.72 27.53
C GLY A 212 -21.17 19.49 28.28
N TRP A 213 -19.97 19.66 27.70
CA TRP A 213 -18.94 20.56 28.25
C TRP A 213 -19.05 21.95 27.63
N HIS A 214 -18.78 22.99 28.43
CA HIS A 214 -18.96 24.37 27.99
C HIS A 214 -17.66 25.16 28.15
N ASN A 215 -17.08 25.53 27.01
CA ASN A 215 -15.86 26.32 26.88
C ASN A 215 -16.22 27.80 26.66
N VAL A 216 -16.22 28.59 27.73
CA VAL A 216 -16.80 29.94 27.73
C VAL A 216 -15.76 30.98 28.12
N THR A 217 -15.51 31.97 27.27
CA THR A 217 -14.65 33.11 27.57
C THR A 217 -15.50 34.29 28.02
N THR A 218 -15.35 34.72 29.28
CA THR A 218 -16.08 35.86 29.84
C THR A 218 -15.32 37.18 29.64
N ILE A 219 -13.98 37.14 29.56
CA ILE A 219 -13.14 38.31 29.28
C ILE A 219 -12.07 37.90 28.26
N GLY A 220 -11.86 38.71 27.22
CA GLY A 220 -10.90 38.42 26.16
C GLY A 220 -11.48 37.56 25.03
N THR A 221 -10.61 36.98 24.20
CA THR A 221 -11.00 36.23 22.99
C THR A 221 -10.44 34.82 22.90
N TYR A 222 -9.50 34.43 23.76
CA TYR A 222 -8.95 33.08 23.74
C TYR A 222 -9.82 32.13 24.57
N ALA A 223 -10.05 30.93 24.05
CA ALA A 223 -10.79 29.85 24.69
C ALA A 223 -9.84 28.68 24.98
N TRP A 224 -10.28 27.69 25.76
CA TRP A 224 -9.46 26.49 25.98
C TRP A 224 -9.27 25.75 24.65
N GLN A 225 -8.02 25.42 24.33
CA GLN A 225 -7.67 24.73 23.09
C GLN A 225 -7.19 23.32 23.36
N ALA A 226 -7.54 22.39 22.48
CA ALA A 226 -6.93 21.08 22.48
C ALA A 226 -5.47 21.20 22.00
N LYS A 227 -4.57 20.51 22.71
CA LYS A 227 -3.17 20.37 22.33
C LYS A 227 -2.78 18.90 22.40
N SER A 228 -1.93 18.48 21.48
CA SER A 228 -1.37 17.13 21.46
C SER A 228 0.14 17.17 21.61
N TYR A 229 0.69 16.33 22.48
CA TYR A 229 2.12 16.11 22.59
C TYR A 229 2.43 14.64 22.89
N SER A 230 3.35 14.04 22.11
CA SER A 230 3.76 12.63 22.28
C SER A 230 2.59 11.64 22.27
N GLY A 231 1.54 11.93 21.49
CA GLY A 231 0.34 11.10 21.39
C GLY A 231 -0.70 11.30 22.51
N ASN A 232 -0.45 12.18 23.49
CA ASN A 232 -1.45 12.53 24.51
C ASN A 232 -2.19 13.81 24.09
N LEU A 233 -3.52 13.79 24.07
CA LEU A 233 -4.36 14.98 23.92
C LEU A 233 -4.71 15.54 25.31
N TYR A 234 -4.76 16.86 25.42
CA TYR A 234 -5.13 17.57 26.65
C TYR A 234 -5.64 18.96 26.29
N ILE A 235 -6.20 19.70 27.25
CA ILE A 235 -6.62 21.09 27.02
C ILE A 235 -5.60 22.08 27.57
N GLN A 236 -5.47 23.22 26.91
CA GLN A 236 -4.52 24.26 27.27
C GLN A 236 -5.16 25.65 27.21
N GLN A 237 -4.79 26.50 28.17
CA GLN A 237 -5.10 27.92 28.13
C GLN A 237 -3.88 28.78 28.50
N SER A 238 -3.73 29.93 27.85
CA SER A 238 -2.66 30.90 28.12
C SER A 238 -3.03 32.31 27.61
N ALA A 239 -2.69 33.34 28.38
CA ALA A 239 -2.76 34.74 27.94
C ALA A 239 -1.53 35.17 27.10
N TYR A 240 -0.61 34.25 26.77
CA TYR A 240 0.55 34.57 25.94
C TYR A 240 0.12 35.07 24.56
N LYS A 241 0.58 36.27 24.18
CA LYS A 241 0.18 36.98 22.95
C LYS A 241 -1.33 37.28 22.84
N HIS A 242 -2.09 37.18 23.92
CA HIS A 242 -3.43 37.74 23.99
C HIS A 242 -3.37 39.26 24.10
N ASP A 243 -4.48 39.96 23.89
CA ASP A 243 -4.60 41.41 24.14
C ASP A 243 -5.37 41.66 25.44
N GLY A 244 -4.67 42.12 26.49
CA GLY A 244 -5.27 42.48 27.76
C GLY A 244 -5.64 41.28 28.65
N GLU A 245 -6.63 41.51 29.51
CA GLU A 245 -7.16 40.53 30.46
C GLU A 245 -7.83 39.34 29.75
N LEU A 246 -7.70 38.16 30.33
CA LEU A 246 -8.29 36.92 29.84
C LEU A 246 -8.93 36.17 31.00
N GLU A 247 -10.22 35.89 30.89
CA GLU A 247 -10.94 34.97 31.77
C GLU A 247 -11.74 33.99 30.91
N SER A 248 -11.51 32.70 31.14
CA SER A 248 -12.22 31.62 30.44
C SER A 248 -12.47 30.43 31.36
N TYR A 249 -13.55 29.72 31.09
CA TYR A 249 -14.03 28.59 31.86
C TYR A 249 -14.14 27.38 30.95
N MET A 250 -13.68 26.23 31.43
CA MET A 250 -14.12 24.93 30.94
C MET A 250 -15.04 24.34 32.01
N ILE A 251 -16.33 24.23 31.70
CA ILE A 251 -17.38 23.82 32.64
C ILE A 251 -17.85 22.41 32.28
N THR A 252 -17.92 21.53 33.28
CA THR A 252 -18.39 20.15 33.12
C THR A 252 -19.89 20.10 32.78
N PRO A 253 -20.39 18.96 32.29
CA PRO A 253 -21.80 18.62 32.48
C PRO A 253 -22.16 18.60 33.97
N ALA A 254 -23.45 18.62 34.26
CA ALA A 254 -23.93 18.54 35.64
C ALA A 254 -23.71 17.14 36.23
N VAL A 255 -22.97 17.03 37.32
CA VAL A 255 -22.60 15.77 37.96
C VAL A 255 -23.43 15.53 39.22
N SER A 256 -24.10 14.38 39.30
CA SER A 256 -24.78 13.93 40.52
C SER A 256 -23.76 13.35 41.49
N ILE A 257 -23.68 13.89 42.70
CA ILE A 257 -22.67 13.51 43.69
C ILE A 257 -23.23 12.50 44.68
N GLU A 258 -22.48 11.42 44.89
CA GLU A 258 -22.74 10.43 45.93
C GLU A 258 -21.68 10.48 47.02
N SER A 259 -22.01 9.97 48.20
CA SER A 259 -21.05 9.88 49.32
C SER A 259 -19.85 9.03 48.92
N GLY A 260 -18.64 9.49 49.26
CA GLY A 260 -17.38 8.84 48.93
C GLY A 260 -16.83 9.17 47.54
N MET A 261 -17.52 10.00 46.76
CA MET A 261 -16.99 10.50 45.49
C MET A 261 -15.88 11.52 45.70
N LYS A 262 -14.96 11.57 44.74
CA LYS A 262 -13.88 12.55 44.68
C LYS A 262 -13.74 13.15 43.28
N LEU A 263 -13.29 14.41 43.21
CA LEU A 263 -12.81 15.05 41.98
C LEU A 263 -11.30 14.87 41.89
N THR A 264 -10.84 14.31 40.78
CA THR A 264 -9.41 14.18 40.45
C THR A 264 -9.15 14.68 39.03
N PHE A 265 -8.00 15.28 38.79
CA PHE A 265 -7.54 15.64 37.44
C PHE A 265 -6.03 15.84 37.42
N ASP A 266 -5.46 15.79 36.22
CA ASP A 266 -4.06 16.06 35.98
C ASP A 266 -3.90 17.48 35.46
N ALA A 267 -2.85 18.19 35.92
CA ALA A 267 -2.51 19.50 35.37
C ALA A 267 -1.02 19.79 35.50
N CYS A 268 -0.51 20.63 34.62
CA CYS A 268 0.83 21.19 34.74
C CYS A 268 0.88 22.65 34.28
N TYR A 269 1.91 23.37 34.74
CA TYR A 269 2.21 24.70 34.21
C TYR A 269 3.25 24.64 33.09
N GLY A 270 3.09 25.56 32.15
CA GLY A 270 4.08 25.88 31.12
C GLY A 270 4.39 27.37 31.09
N ASN A 271 5.58 27.73 30.59
CA ASN A 271 6.07 29.11 30.47
C ASN A 271 5.81 29.93 31.75
N TYR A 272 6.10 29.33 32.91
CA TYR A 272 5.64 29.83 34.19
C TYR A 272 6.11 31.27 34.47
N LYS A 273 5.19 32.09 34.96
CA LYS A 273 5.42 33.42 35.54
C LYS A 273 4.87 33.48 36.96
N ALA A 274 5.62 34.08 37.88
CA ALA A 274 5.22 34.20 39.28
C ALA A 274 3.96 35.06 39.43
N GLU A 275 3.85 36.11 38.62
CA GLU A 275 2.70 37.02 38.48
C GLU A 275 1.67 36.50 37.45
N GLY A 276 1.82 35.23 37.06
CA GLY A 276 1.20 34.55 35.93
C GLY A 276 -0.30 34.29 36.02
N GLY A 277 -0.89 33.89 34.89
CA GLY A 277 -2.23 33.31 34.87
C GLY A 277 -2.31 32.00 35.66
N ARG A 278 -3.48 31.69 36.21
CA ARG A 278 -3.67 30.57 37.13
C ARG A 278 -4.95 29.81 36.82
N LEU A 279 -4.92 28.52 37.16
CA LEU A 279 -6.11 27.70 37.26
C LEU A 279 -6.80 27.98 38.61
N SER A 280 -8.08 28.29 38.57
CA SER A 280 -8.99 28.14 39.71
C SER A 280 -9.94 26.99 39.43
N VAL A 281 -10.25 26.21 40.46
CA VAL A 281 -11.25 25.14 40.37
C VAL A 281 -12.41 25.50 41.28
N LEU A 282 -13.58 25.59 40.66
CA LEU A 282 -14.81 26.05 41.29
C LEU A 282 -15.90 24.99 41.14
N TYR A 283 -16.90 25.02 41.99
CA TYR A 283 -18.17 24.35 41.71
C TYR A 283 -19.38 25.25 41.96
N SER A 284 -20.47 24.97 41.25
CA SER A 284 -21.75 25.66 41.43
C SER A 284 -22.91 24.67 41.51
N GLU A 285 -23.84 24.93 42.43
CA GLU A 285 -25.10 24.20 42.58
C GLU A 285 -26.27 24.89 41.85
N ASN A 286 -26.08 26.12 41.37
CA ASN A 286 -27.14 26.99 40.89
C ASN A 286 -26.85 27.68 39.55
N LEU A 287 -25.84 27.20 38.80
CA LEU A 287 -25.61 27.65 37.43
C LEU A 287 -26.86 27.36 36.58
N SER A 288 -27.45 28.41 36.03
CA SER A 288 -28.75 28.33 35.33
C SER A 288 -28.62 28.17 33.82
N ASP A 289 -27.52 28.64 33.24
CA ASP A 289 -27.13 28.53 31.83
C ASP A 289 -25.62 28.78 31.69
N PHE A 290 -25.08 28.72 30.46
CA PHE A 290 -23.64 28.85 30.16
C PHE A 290 -23.29 30.16 29.45
N THR A 291 -24.17 31.16 29.49
CA THR A 291 -23.83 32.51 29.03
C THR A 291 -22.91 33.22 30.02
N LYS A 292 -22.22 34.26 29.57
CA LYS A 292 -21.39 35.11 30.45
C LYS A 292 -22.20 35.64 31.64
N GLU A 293 -23.41 36.14 31.38
CA GLU A 293 -24.28 36.71 32.41
C GLU A 293 -24.73 35.67 33.44
N ALA A 294 -24.98 34.43 33.01
CA ALA A 294 -25.36 33.35 33.90
C ALA A 294 -24.17 32.89 34.76
N ILE A 295 -22.96 32.82 34.19
CA ILE A 295 -21.72 32.50 34.92
C ILE A 295 -21.43 33.57 35.97
N ASP A 296 -21.59 34.86 35.63
CA ASP A 296 -21.38 35.99 36.55
C ASP A 296 -22.42 36.01 37.68
N ALA A 297 -23.65 35.56 37.41
CA ALA A 297 -24.74 35.51 38.40
C ALA A 297 -24.71 34.25 39.28
N ALA A 298 -24.04 33.18 38.85
CA ALA A 298 -23.97 31.92 39.59
C ALA A 298 -23.15 32.07 40.88
N THR A 299 -23.48 31.24 41.87
CA THR A 299 -22.69 31.15 43.09
C THR A 299 -21.61 30.08 42.91
N TRP A 300 -20.36 30.51 43.01
CA TRP A 300 -19.18 29.65 42.88
C TRP A 300 -18.52 29.42 44.23
N THR A 301 -18.39 28.16 44.63
CA THR A 301 -17.53 27.76 45.74
C THR A 301 -16.14 27.45 45.20
N ASP A 302 -15.14 28.14 45.72
CA ASP A 302 -13.74 27.96 45.32
C ASP A 302 -13.11 26.79 46.09
N ILE A 303 -12.62 25.79 45.36
CA ILE A 303 -11.91 24.61 45.90
C ILE A 303 -10.44 24.56 45.44
N THR A 304 -9.92 25.65 44.89
CA THR A 304 -8.55 25.75 44.35
C THR A 304 -7.49 25.40 45.39
N SER A 305 -7.77 25.57 46.69
CA SER A 305 -6.84 25.17 47.76
C SER A 305 -6.57 23.66 47.81
N ALA A 306 -7.42 22.84 47.19
CA ALA A 306 -7.22 21.39 47.05
C ALA A 306 -6.40 21.01 45.80
N VAL A 307 -5.94 22.00 45.04
CA VAL A 307 -5.18 21.83 43.79
C VAL A 307 -3.73 22.23 44.02
N ASN A 308 -2.81 21.31 43.73
CA ASN A 308 -1.37 21.54 43.88
C ASN A 308 -0.64 21.27 42.57
N ILE A 309 -0.51 22.28 41.71
CA ILE A 309 0.25 22.21 40.46
C ILE A 309 1.71 22.62 40.73
N PRO A 310 2.69 21.73 40.55
CA PRO A 310 4.10 22.07 40.73
C PRO A 310 4.58 23.16 39.77
N VAL A 311 5.45 24.05 40.26
CA VAL A 311 6.19 24.99 39.40
C VAL A 311 7.23 24.19 38.61
N PRO A 312 7.29 24.31 37.27
CA PRO A 312 8.22 23.53 36.47
C PRO A 312 9.65 24.07 36.57
N ASP A 313 10.63 23.15 36.60
CA ASP A 313 12.06 23.49 36.51
C ASP A 313 12.50 23.88 35.08
N GLY A 314 11.68 23.58 34.07
CA GLY A 314 11.89 23.88 32.66
C GLY A 314 10.75 24.67 32.03
N THR A 315 10.67 24.65 30.69
CA THR A 315 9.61 25.37 29.96
C THR A 315 8.22 24.83 30.28
N TYR A 316 8.09 23.51 30.48
CA TYR A 316 6.83 22.84 30.85
C TYR A 316 7.07 21.84 31.97
N GLY A 317 6.05 21.64 32.81
CA GLY A 317 5.98 20.56 33.78
C GLY A 317 5.41 19.28 33.16
N THR A 318 5.30 18.23 33.97
CA THR A 318 4.68 16.96 33.58
C THR A 318 3.22 16.96 34.03
N LEU A 319 2.29 16.58 33.13
CA LEU A 319 0.91 16.29 33.51
C LEU A 319 0.90 15.14 34.51
N ALA A 320 0.34 15.40 35.70
CA ALA A 320 0.21 14.44 36.77
C ALA A 320 -0.96 14.86 37.67
N ASN A 321 -1.45 13.96 38.50
CA ASN A 321 -2.57 14.25 39.38
C ASN A 321 -2.24 15.39 40.36
N VAL A 322 -3.03 16.45 40.32
CA VAL A 322 -2.85 17.65 41.16
C VAL A 322 -4.01 17.89 42.12
N CYS A 323 -5.07 17.09 42.04
CA CYS A 323 -6.28 17.24 42.83
C CYS A 323 -6.82 15.88 43.24
N ASP A 324 -7.21 15.78 44.52
CA ASP A 324 -7.91 14.65 45.14
C ASP A 324 -8.92 15.20 46.15
N TYR A 325 -9.97 15.88 45.66
CA TYR A 325 -10.93 16.59 46.49
C TYR A 325 -12.13 15.71 46.86
N ASP A 326 -12.37 15.53 48.15
CA ASP A 326 -13.51 14.76 48.67
C ASP A 326 -14.83 15.54 48.50
N LEU A 327 -15.77 14.93 47.77
CA LEU A 327 -17.08 15.50 47.45
C LEU A 327 -18.19 15.01 48.38
N SER A 328 -17.87 14.24 49.41
CA SER A 328 -18.87 13.62 50.30
C SER A 328 -19.80 14.64 50.98
N THR A 329 -19.35 15.88 51.19
CA THR A 329 -20.19 16.97 51.72
C THR A 329 -21.26 17.45 50.74
N LEU A 330 -21.11 17.12 49.46
CA LEU A 330 -22.05 17.42 48.38
C LEU A 330 -22.95 16.22 48.03
N ALA A 331 -22.89 15.12 48.80
CA ALA A 331 -23.70 13.95 48.54
C ALA A 331 -25.21 14.27 48.43
N GLY A 332 -25.84 13.75 47.38
CA GLY A 332 -27.25 13.99 47.04
C GLY A 332 -27.50 15.27 46.25
N LYS A 333 -26.47 16.07 45.97
CA LYS A 333 -26.56 17.29 45.15
C LYS A 333 -26.14 17.02 43.71
N LYS A 334 -26.55 17.93 42.83
CA LYS A 334 -26.12 17.99 41.44
C LYS A 334 -25.33 19.28 41.24
N VAL A 335 -24.10 19.19 40.75
CA VAL A 335 -23.16 20.31 40.68
C VAL A 335 -22.47 20.40 39.32
N TYR A 336 -22.03 21.60 38.97
CA TYR A 336 -21.13 21.85 37.85
C TYR A 336 -19.75 22.17 38.40
N PHE A 337 -18.69 21.58 37.84
CA PHE A 337 -17.32 22.00 38.12
C PHE A 337 -16.84 22.93 37.01
N ALA A 338 -16.04 23.93 37.37
CA ALA A 338 -15.45 24.85 36.41
C ALA A 338 -13.95 24.98 36.62
N PHE A 339 -13.21 24.76 35.54
CA PHE A 339 -11.79 25.01 35.42
C PHE A 339 -11.60 26.39 34.82
N ARG A 340 -11.45 27.38 35.69
CA ARG A 340 -11.32 28.79 35.31
C ARG A 340 -9.84 29.13 35.11
N TYR A 341 -9.51 29.73 33.98
CA TYR A 341 -8.23 30.39 33.78
C TYR A 341 -8.42 31.90 33.88
N ASN A 342 -7.61 32.53 34.73
CA ASN A 342 -7.45 33.99 34.75
C ASN A 342 -6.01 34.33 34.36
N GLY A 343 -5.83 35.22 33.40
CA GLY A 343 -4.52 35.71 32.97
C GLY A 343 -4.59 37.10 32.35
N ASN A 344 -3.44 37.59 31.92
CA ASN A 344 -3.31 38.89 31.25
C ASN A 344 -2.02 38.88 30.42
N SER A 345 -2.05 39.50 29.24
CA SER A 345 -0.86 39.61 28.41
C SER A 345 0.26 40.47 29.02
N ASN A 346 -0.07 41.30 30.00
CA ASN A 346 0.89 42.03 30.83
C ASN A 346 1.41 41.15 31.99
N ASN A 347 2.40 40.30 31.69
CA ASN A 347 3.14 39.43 32.63
C ASN A 347 2.37 38.27 33.30
N ALA A 348 1.05 38.19 33.13
CA ALA A 348 0.23 37.11 33.66
C ALA A 348 -0.02 35.98 32.64
N THR A 349 1.04 35.47 31.99
CA THR A 349 0.95 34.61 30.78
C THR A 349 1.26 33.13 30.98
N THR A 350 1.35 32.64 32.22
CA THR A 350 1.54 31.20 32.48
C THR A 350 0.54 30.37 31.69
N THR A 351 1.04 29.34 31.02
CA THR A 351 0.22 28.32 30.35
C THR A 351 -0.25 27.30 31.37
N VAL A 352 -1.54 26.95 31.33
CA VAL A 352 -2.11 25.83 32.08
C VAL A 352 -2.45 24.72 31.11
N GLN A 353 -2.00 23.51 31.39
CA GLN A 353 -2.44 22.28 30.72
C GLN A 353 -3.24 21.45 31.71
N LEU A 354 -4.34 20.86 31.25
CA LEU A 354 -5.28 20.09 32.07
C LEU A 354 -5.76 18.86 31.31
N ASP A 355 -5.86 17.75 32.03
CA ASP A 355 -6.22 16.45 31.48
C ASP A 355 -6.88 15.54 32.54
N ASN A 356 -7.44 14.40 32.12
CA ASN A 356 -7.90 13.30 32.99
C ASN A 356 -8.87 13.72 34.10
N VAL A 357 -9.89 14.51 33.78
CA VAL A 357 -10.92 14.94 34.76
C VAL A 357 -11.84 13.79 35.10
N VAL A 358 -11.89 13.41 36.38
CA VAL A 358 -12.71 12.29 36.86
C VAL A 358 -13.48 12.67 38.11
N VAL A 359 -14.75 12.26 38.17
CA VAL A 359 -15.54 12.22 39.40
C VAL A 359 -16.02 10.79 39.62
N LYS A 360 -15.57 10.14 40.69
CA LYS A 360 -16.00 8.77 41.05
C LYS A 360 -15.85 8.47 42.53
N LYS A 361 -16.49 7.39 43.00
CA LYS A 361 -16.25 6.84 44.34
C LYS A 361 -14.84 6.27 44.44
N ALA A 362 -14.15 6.59 45.52
CA ALA A 362 -12.77 6.14 45.70
C ALA A 362 -12.69 4.64 46.05
N ALA A 363 -12.24 3.80 45.11
CA ALA A 363 -11.36 2.65 45.34
C ALA A 363 -10.85 2.04 44.02
N GLY A 364 -9.51 1.94 43.83
CA GLY A 364 -8.94 1.15 42.73
C GLY A 364 -7.50 1.41 42.26
N THR A 365 -6.93 2.62 42.28
CA THR A 365 -5.55 2.91 41.74
C THR A 365 -5.23 2.43 40.30
N SER A 366 -6.18 1.91 39.53
CA SER A 366 -6.00 1.45 38.14
C SER A 366 -6.63 2.39 37.12
N ASP A 367 -6.89 3.65 37.49
CA ASP A 367 -8.11 4.29 37.05
C ASP A 367 -8.14 4.91 35.66
N LEU A 368 -7.03 5.05 34.93
CA LEU A 368 -7.03 5.61 33.57
C LEU A 368 -5.82 5.22 32.72
N LYS A 369 -5.15 4.08 32.99
CA LYS A 369 -4.05 3.64 32.11
C LYS A 369 -4.64 3.07 30.83
N SER A 370 -4.92 3.95 29.88
CA SER A 370 -5.25 3.61 28.52
C SER A 370 -4.17 4.11 27.56
N THR A 371 -4.08 3.48 26.41
CA THR A 371 -3.21 3.88 25.30
C THR A 371 -4.07 4.13 24.08
N GLN A 372 -3.71 5.13 23.28
CA GLN A 372 -4.35 5.35 21.99
C GLN A 372 -3.91 4.27 21.00
N VAL A 373 -4.89 3.49 20.54
CA VAL A 373 -4.76 2.42 19.55
C VAL A 373 -5.47 2.86 18.27
N SER A 374 -4.98 2.38 17.13
CA SER A 374 -5.61 2.57 15.82
C SER A 374 -5.82 1.22 15.17
N ASP A 375 -7.06 0.84 14.86
CA ASP A 375 -7.39 -0.40 14.14
C ASP A 375 -8.23 -0.13 12.90
N LEU A 376 -8.05 -0.96 11.87
CA LEU A 376 -8.83 -0.89 10.65
C LEU A 376 -10.11 -1.71 10.76
N PHE A 377 -11.22 -1.14 10.29
CA PHE A 377 -12.49 -1.85 10.14
C PHE A 377 -12.93 -1.78 8.68
N GLN A 378 -13.45 -2.88 8.16
CA GLN A 378 -13.97 -2.99 6.80
C GLN A 378 -15.46 -3.34 6.81
N PHE A 379 -16.23 -2.69 5.95
CA PHE A 379 -17.62 -3.04 5.71
C PHE A 379 -17.71 -4.18 4.70
N ASN A 380 -18.33 -5.30 5.07
CA ASN A 380 -18.45 -6.48 4.20
C ASN A 380 -19.72 -6.49 3.33
N GLY A 381 -20.40 -5.34 3.21
CA GLY A 381 -21.68 -5.19 2.54
C GLY A 381 -22.90 -5.37 3.45
N THR A 382 -22.72 -5.90 4.67
CA THR A 382 -23.80 -6.06 5.67
C THR A 382 -23.43 -5.41 7.00
N ASP A 383 -22.22 -5.70 7.50
CA ASP A 383 -21.73 -5.22 8.79
C ASP A 383 -20.23 -4.84 8.70
N TRP A 384 -19.83 -3.95 9.60
CA TRP A 384 -18.43 -3.60 9.83
C TRP A 384 -17.72 -4.71 10.63
N LYS A 385 -16.47 -5.02 10.29
CA LYS A 385 -15.64 -5.99 11.02
C LYS A 385 -14.20 -5.52 11.12
N LEU A 386 -13.50 -5.94 12.17
CA LEU A 386 -12.06 -5.73 12.30
C LEU A 386 -11.35 -6.32 11.06
N PHE A 387 -10.52 -5.50 10.42
CA PHE A 387 -9.76 -5.85 9.23
C PHE A 387 -8.29 -6.08 9.61
N THR A 388 -7.84 -7.33 9.50
CA THR A 388 -6.47 -7.74 9.86
C THR A 388 -5.57 -7.96 8.64
N GLY A 389 -6.03 -7.60 7.43
CA GLY A 389 -5.28 -7.76 6.18
C GLY A 389 -4.19 -6.70 5.98
N ALA A 390 -4.08 -5.73 6.89
CA ALA A 390 -2.99 -4.77 6.96
C ALA A 390 -2.71 -4.44 8.43
N LEU A 391 -1.48 -4.00 8.70
CA LEU A 391 -1.08 -3.45 9.98
C LEU A 391 -1.50 -1.99 10.04
N SER A 392 -2.06 -1.54 11.16
CA SER A 392 -2.34 -0.13 11.44
C SER A 392 -1.32 0.41 12.43
N LEU A 393 -0.67 1.52 12.10
CA LEU A 393 0.21 2.20 13.05
C LEU A 393 -0.60 3.01 14.05
N ASP A 394 -0.33 2.78 15.33
CA ASP A 394 -0.94 3.49 16.46
C ASP A 394 -0.02 4.56 17.06
N ALA A 395 -0.48 5.22 18.13
CA ALA A 395 0.27 6.28 18.79
C ALA A 395 1.63 5.82 19.35
N ALA A 396 1.74 4.57 19.82
CA ALA A 396 2.99 4.03 20.34
C ALA A 396 4.00 3.79 19.20
N ASP A 397 3.53 3.28 18.06
CA ASP A 397 4.34 3.06 16.86
C ASP A 397 4.90 4.39 16.33
N TYR A 398 4.08 5.44 16.21
CA TYR A 398 4.55 6.78 15.80
C TYR A 398 5.59 7.34 16.75
N LYS A 399 5.37 7.19 18.05
CA LYS A 399 6.30 7.66 19.08
C LYS A 399 7.64 6.92 19.01
N ALA A 400 7.62 5.60 18.77
CA ALA A 400 8.83 4.80 18.58
C ALA A 400 9.64 5.25 17.36
N MET A 401 8.96 5.73 16.30
CA MET A 401 9.60 6.32 15.12
C MET A 401 10.06 7.78 15.33
N GLY A 402 9.74 8.40 16.47
CA GLY A 402 10.11 9.78 16.80
C GLY A 402 9.11 10.85 16.34
N SER A 403 7.91 10.46 15.93
CA SER A 403 6.83 11.41 15.60
C SER A 403 6.18 11.96 16.87
N ASN A 404 5.96 13.28 16.90
CA ASN A 404 5.30 13.96 18.02
C ASN A 404 3.79 14.14 17.83
N TYR A 405 3.28 13.88 16.62
CA TYR A 405 1.92 14.24 16.20
C TYR A 405 1.04 13.03 15.85
N GLY A 406 1.52 11.81 16.04
CA GLY A 406 0.75 10.59 15.75
C GLY A 406 0.49 10.36 14.25
N ASN A 407 1.41 10.84 13.41
CA ASN A 407 1.38 10.69 11.96
C ASN A 407 2.81 10.68 11.37
N LEU A 408 2.91 10.30 10.09
CA LEU A 408 4.08 10.59 9.25
C LEU A 408 3.80 11.85 8.40
N ASP A 409 4.85 12.49 7.90
CA ASP A 409 4.74 13.67 7.06
C ASP A 409 5.92 13.76 6.06
N SER A 410 6.06 14.87 5.34
CA SER A 410 7.15 15.06 4.37
C SER A 410 8.57 15.03 4.97
N SER A 411 8.72 15.25 6.28
CA SER A 411 10.00 15.13 6.99
C SER A 411 10.28 13.70 7.46
N MET A 412 9.26 12.85 7.53
CA MET A 412 9.34 11.45 7.94
C MET A 412 8.95 10.52 6.77
N ALA A 413 9.82 10.43 5.76
CA ALA A 413 9.57 9.62 4.57
C ALA A 413 9.32 8.14 4.92
N PRO A 414 8.14 7.55 4.62
CA PRO A 414 7.78 6.19 5.05
C PRO A 414 8.83 5.12 4.71
N ASP A 415 9.46 5.22 3.55
CA ASP A 415 10.49 4.26 3.09
C ASP A 415 11.75 4.23 3.97
N ASN A 416 11.97 5.24 4.82
CA ASN A 416 13.07 5.25 5.79
C ASN A 416 12.68 4.64 7.14
N TYR A 417 11.40 4.64 7.49
CA TYR A 417 10.92 4.28 8.84
C TYR A 417 10.20 2.93 8.87
N LEU A 418 9.33 2.66 7.88
CA LEU A 418 8.51 1.45 7.86
C LEU A 418 9.32 0.15 7.72
N PRO A 419 10.43 0.09 6.95
CA PRO A 419 11.31 -1.09 6.95
C PRO A 419 11.92 -1.40 8.33
N VAL A 420 12.27 -0.36 9.10
CA VAL A 420 12.82 -0.50 10.46
C VAL A 420 11.73 -0.96 11.42
N TYR A 421 10.54 -0.35 11.34
CA TYR A 421 9.35 -0.78 12.08
C TYR A 421 9.06 -2.27 11.86
N LEU A 422 8.99 -2.71 10.60
CA LEU A 422 8.74 -4.11 10.25
C LEU A 422 9.84 -5.05 10.76
N SER A 423 11.12 -4.63 10.71
CA SER A 423 12.24 -5.41 11.24
C SER A 423 12.16 -5.59 12.76
N GLN A 424 11.70 -4.56 13.49
CA GLN A 424 11.53 -4.61 14.94
C GLN A 424 10.32 -5.45 15.34
N ARG A 425 9.21 -5.33 14.59
CA ARG A 425 7.97 -6.06 14.85
C ARG A 425 8.06 -7.53 14.45
N TYR A 426 8.77 -7.85 13.36
CA TYR A 426 8.93 -9.20 12.82
C TYR A 426 10.41 -9.58 12.67
N PRO A 427 11.14 -9.77 13.78
CA PRO A 427 12.59 -10.06 13.75
C PRO A 427 12.95 -11.42 13.13
N TYR A 428 11.96 -12.29 12.89
CA TYR A 428 12.13 -13.64 12.32
C TYR A 428 11.41 -13.82 10.98
N ALA A 429 11.01 -12.74 10.32
CA ALA A 429 10.40 -12.82 8.98
C ALA A 429 11.34 -13.51 7.99
N GLN A 430 10.77 -14.37 7.14
CA GLN A 430 11.46 -15.12 6.10
C GLN A 430 11.42 -14.38 4.77
N GLU A 431 12.27 -14.77 3.82
CA GLU A 431 12.20 -14.24 2.45
C GLU A 431 10.79 -14.43 1.87
N GLU A 432 10.37 -13.46 1.06
CA GLU A 432 9.04 -13.39 0.43
C GLU A 432 7.87 -13.11 1.38
N ASP A 433 8.07 -13.09 2.71
CA ASP A 433 7.06 -12.59 3.64
C ASP A 433 6.64 -11.18 3.23
N GLN A 434 5.33 -10.91 3.25
CA GLN A 434 4.76 -9.65 2.76
C GLN A 434 3.80 -9.04 3.79
N TYR A 435 3.96 -7.74 4.07
CA TYR A 435 3.08 -6.99 4.95
C TYR A 435 2.67 -5.66 4.32
N THR A 436 1.40 -5.32 4.46
CA THR A 436 0.87 -3.99 4.15
C THR A 436 0.74 -3.19 5.44
N VAL A 437 1.30 -1.99 5.46
CA VAL A 437 1.23 -1.07 6.60
C VAL A 437 0.37 0.12 6.21
N ALA A 438 -0.69 0.37 6.96
CA ALA A 438 -1.54 1.54 6.89
C ALA A 438 -1.16 2.53 7.99
N TYR A 439 -1.06 3.81 7.62
CA TYR A 439 -0.58 4.87 8.50
C TYR A 439 -1.26 6.20 8.17
N LYS A 440 -1.32 7.08 9.16
CA LYS A 440 -1.78 8.47 9.01
C LYS A 440 -0.65 9.29 8.41
N TYR A 441 -0.96 10.05 7.37
CA TYR A 441 -0.03 10.95 6.70
C TYR A 441 -0.58 12.37 6.69
N TYR A 442 0.23 13.32 7.17
CA TYR A 442 -0.08 14.75 7.14
C TYR A 442 0.58 15.41 5.92
N ASP A 443 -0.25 15.97 5.05
CA ASP A 443 0.17 16.60 3.80
C ASP A 443 0.47 18.10 3.92
N GLY A 444 0.47 18.64 5.15
CA GLY A 444 0.55 20.07 5.42
C GLY A 444 -0.81 20.74 5.63
N LYS A 445 -1.92 20.02 5.45
CA LYS A 445 -3.29 20.51 5.70
C LYS A 445 -4.09 19.60 6.63
N SER A 446 -4.10 18.30 6.37
CA SER A 446 -4.91 17.34 7.13
C SER A 446 -4.30 15.94 7.12
N ASN A 447 -4.68 15.11 8.09
CA ASN A 447 -4.33 13.70 8.09
C ASN A 447 -5.20 12.93 7.08
N SER A 448 -4.57 12.01 6.35
CA SER A 448 -5.24 11.01 5.51
C SER A 448 -4.64 9.63 5.79
N VAL A 449 -5.39 8.56 5.53
CA VAL A 449 -4.81 7.22 5.56
C VAL A 449 -4.00 6.98 4.29
N LYS A 450 -2.79 6.47 4.46
CA LYS A 450 -1.92 5.96 3.39
C LYS A 450 -1.52 4.53 3.70
N CYS A 451 -1.12 3.79 2.68
CA CYS A 451 -0.53 2.47 2.89
C CYS A 451 0.67 2.20 1.98
N ALA A 452 1.54 1.31 2.44
CA ALA A 452 2.66 0.79 1.69
C ALA A 452 2.85 -0.71 1.97
N THR A 453 3.16 -1.48 0.94
CA THR A 453 3.35 -2.93 1.05
C THR A 453 4.81 -3.29 0.84
N TYR A 454 5.40 -3.98 1.81
CA TYR A 454 6.79 -4.40 1.84
C TYR A 454 6.91 -5.92 1.76
N MET A 455 7.97 -6.39 1.15
CA MET A 455 8.36 -7.80 1.09
C MET A 455 9.78 -7.95 1.62
N MET A 456 10.03 -9.03 2.35
CA MET A 456 11.38 -9.40 2.76
C MET A 456 12.14 -9.88 1.52
N GLN A 457 13.24 -9.19 1.23
CA GLN A 457 14.13 -9.48 0.10
C GLN A 457 15.58 -9.32 0.54
N ALA A 458 16.37 -10.37 0.43
CA ALA A 458 17.78 -10.40 0.84
C ALA A 458 17.99 -9.93 2.29
N GLY A 459 17.12 -10.37 3.20
CA GLY A 459 17.12 -10.02 4.62
C GLY A 459 16.75 -8.56 4.92
N LYS A 460 16.13 -7.85 3.98
CA LYS A 460 15.66 -6.47 4.16
C LYS A 460 14.23 -6.29 3.65
N TRP A 461 13.45 -5.49 4.36
CA TRP A 461 12.14 -5.07 3.87
C TRP A 461 12.29 -4.04 2.74
N ALA A 462 11.73 -4.35 1.57
CA ALA A 462 11.71 -3.46 0.41
C ALA A 462 10.28 -3.29 -0.12
N THR A 463 9.97 -2.14 -0.72
CA THR A 463 8.62 -1.87 -1.25
C THR A 463 8.31 -2.81 -2.41
N THR A 464 7.13 -3.42 -2.42
CA THR A 464 6.66 -4.31 -3.51
C THR A 464 6.01 -3.57 -4.66
N THR A 465 5.90 -2.24 -4.56
CA THR A 465 5.22 -1.43 -5.56
C THR A 465 6.05 -1.27 -6.81
N VAL A 466 7.38 -1.27 -6.72
CA VAL A 466 8.29 -1.12 -7.86
C VAL A 466 8.98 -2.46 -8.17
N GLN A 467 8.84 -2.92 -9.41
CA GLN A 467 9.49 -4.10 -9.95
C GLN A 467 10.54 -3.69 -10.97
N VAL A 468 11.63 -4.45 -11.04
CA VAL A 468 12.62 -4.33 -12.12
C VAL A 468 12.23 -5.30 -13.21
N LEU A 469 11.89 -4.78 -14.39
CA LEU A 469 11.55 -5.58 -15.57
C LEU A 469 12.68 -5.56 -16.58
N THR A 470 12.87 -6.68 -17.29
CA THR A 470 13.73 -6.75 -18.47
C THR A 470 12.90 -7.24 -19.65
N ASN A 471 12.70 -6.39 -20.66
CA ASN A 471 11.93 -6.74 -21.85
C ASN A 471 12.75 -6.61 -23.13
N GLN A 472 12.51 -7.52 -24.08
CA GLN A 472 13.14 -7.47 -25.39
C GLN A 472 12.36 -6.54 -26.33
N PHE A 473 13.11 -5.78 -27.12
CA PHE A 473 12.60 -4.97 -28.21
C PHE A 473 13.36 -5.32 -29.48
N VAL A 474 12.65 -5.49 -30.60
CA VAL A 474 13.24 -5.84 -31.90
C VAL A 474 12.91 -4.75 -32.92
N LEU A 475 13.91 -4.39 -33.72
CA LEU A 475 13.76 -3.50 -34.86
C LEU A 475 13.20 -4.28 -36.04
N THR A 476 11.99 -3.95 -36.49
CA THR A 476 11.33 -4.59 -37.62
C THR A 476 10.58 -3.54 -38.42
N ASN A 477 10.76 -3.57 -39.75
CA ASN A 477 10.22 -2.56 -40.67
C ASN A 477 10.62 -1.12 -40.26
N GLY A 478 11.86 -0.94 -39.77
CA GLY A 478 12.38 0.36 -39.32
C GLY A 478 11.77 0.90 -38.03
N LYS A 479 10.98 0.10 -37.29
CA LYS A 479 10.39 0.47 -36.00
C LYS A 479 10.83 -0.49 -34.90
N TRP A 480 11.24 0.05 -33.76
CA TRP A 480 11.45 -0.77 -32.55
C TRP A 480 10.07 -1.18 -32.00
N ASN A 481 9.90 -2.47 -31.74
CA ASN A 481 8.66 -3.02 -31.19
C ASN A 481 9.01 -3.87 -29.97
N TYR A 482 8.15 -3.85 -28.95
CA TYR A 482 8.23 -4.82 -27.87
C TYR A 482 8.04 -6.23 -28.44
N ASP A 483 8.91 -7.15 -28.04
CA ASP A 483 8.89 -8.54 -28.51
C ASP A 483 8.85 -9.51 -27.31
N PRO A 484 7.68 -10.06 -26.99
CA PRO A 484 7.53 -11.07 -25.93
C PRO A 484 7.93 -12.49 -26.37
N SER A 485 8.54 -12.68 -27.55
CA SER A 485 9.00 -14.00 -28.00
C SER A 485 9.92 -14.65 -26.96
N THR A 486 9.68 -15.94 -26.70
CA THR A 486 10.27 -16.66 -25.57
C THR A 486 10.91 -17.97 -26.05
N VAL A 487 12.05 -18.33 -25.46
CA VAL A 487 12.64 -19.67 -25.58
C VAL A 487 12.39 -20.40 -24.26
N ILE A 488 11.71 -21.54 -24.34
CA ILE A 488 11.43 -22.43 -23.22
C ILE A 488 12.36 -23.64 -23.36
N ASP A 489 13.26 -23.81 -22.41
CA ASP A 489 14.14 -24.97 -22.33
C ASP A 489 13.54 -25.99 -21.35
N LEU A 490 13.19 -27.18 -21.85
CA LEU A 490 12.67 -28.32 -21.09
C LEU A 490 13.72 -29.44 -21.05
N PRO A 491 14.82 -29.27 -20.28
CA PRO A 491 15.83 -30.31 -20.15
C PRO A 491 15.24 -31.57 -19.52
N VAL A 492 15.74 -32.74 -19.96
CA VAL A 492 15.35 -34.03 -19.38
C VAL A 492 16.06 -34.23 -18.05
N GLU A 493 15.51 -33.59 -17.02
CA GLU A 493 16.05 -33.53 -15.68
C GLU A 493 14.96 -33.88 -14.67
N LYS A 494 14.97 -35.14 -14.22
CA LYS A 494 14.01 -35.64 -13.24
C LYS A 494 14.07 -34.82 -11.94
N GLY A 495 12.91 -34.35 -11.47
CA GLY A 495 12.79 -33.56 -10.25
C GLY A 495 12.92 -32.04 -10.47
N ASN A 496 13.13 -31.58 -11.70
CA ASN A 496 13.05 -30.16 -12.04
C ASN A 496 11.58 -29.71 -12.00
N ALA A 497 11.21 -28.91 -10.98
CA ALA A 497 9.83 -28.55 -10.69
C ALA A 497 9.18 -27.72 -11.81
N GLU A 498 9.91 -26.77 -12.41
CA GLU A 498 9.41 -25.90 -13.48
C GLU A 498 9.13 -26.72 -14.75
N VAL A 499 10.06 -27.58 -15.13
CA VAL A 499 9.89 -28.48 -16.30
C VAL A 499 8.76 -29.48 -16.05
N SER A 500 8.68 -30.02 -14.83
CA SER A 500 7.61 -30.95 -14.44
C SER A 500 6.24 -30.29 -14.54
N ALA A 501 6.11 -29.02 -14.14
CA ALA A 501 4.86 -28.27 -14.25
C ALA A 501 4.41 -28.11 -15.71
N PHE A 502 5.34 -27.91 -16.65
CA PHE A 502 5.03 -27.83 -18.08
C PHE A 502 4.43 -29.14 -18.59
N TYR A 503 5.09 -30.28 -18.36
CA TYR A 503 4.56 -31.59 -18.78
C TYR A 503 3.32 -32.00 -17.99
N GLN A 504 3.18 -31.57 -16.74
CA GLN A 504 2.00 -31.85 -15.93
C GLN A 504 0.78 -31.12 -16.49
N ALA A 505 0.92 -29.87 -16.95
CA ALA A 505 -0.18 -29.16 -17.62
C ALA A 505 -0.69 -29.90 -18.88
N ILE A 506 0.22 -30.51 -19.65
CA ILE A 506 -0.16 -31.41 -20.77
C ILE A 506 -0.94 -32.62 -20.23
N THR A 507 -0.39 -33.30 -19.21
CA THR A 507 -1.00 -34.51 -18.63
C THR A 507 -2.37 -34.23 -18.02
N ASP A 508 -2.55 -33.07 -17.39
CA ASP A 508 -3.81 -32.64 -16.79
C ASP A 508 -4.88 -32.42 -17.87
N TRP A 509 -4.52 -31.81 -19.00
CA TRP A 509 -5.42 -31.71 -20.15
C TRP A 509 -5.81 -33.10 -20.68
N VAL A 510 -4.85 -34.02 -20.80
CA VAL A 510 -5.14 -35.41 -21.22
C VAL A 510 -6.03 -36.11 -20.19
N LYS A 511 -5.85 -35.87 -18.89
CA LYS A 511 -6.68 -36.44 -17.84
C LYS A 511 -8.13 -35.96 -17.92
N GLU A 512 -8.36 -34.72 -18.34
CA GLU A 512 -9.70 -34.16 -18.52
C GLU A 512 -10.40 -34.66 -19.79
N ASN A 513 -9.64 -34.90 -20.87
CA ASN A 513 -10.21 -35.16 -22.21
C ASN A 513 -10.07 -36.61 -22.69
N HIS A 514 -9.02 -37.31 -22.27
CA HIS A 514 -8.65 -38.67 -22.65
C HIS A 514 -8.08 -39.46 -21.45
N PRO A 515 -8.82 -39.56 -20.32
CA PRO A 515 -8.33 -40.11 -19.05
C PRO A 515 -7.79 -41.55 -19.15
N GLU A 516 -8.29 -42.33 -20.11
CA GLU A 516 -7.88 -43.72 -20.35
C GLU A 516 -6.40 -43.87 -20.73
N TYR A 517 -5.76 -42.81 -21.21
CA TYR A 517 -4.33 -42.82 -21.57
C TYR A 517 -3.42 -42.31 -20.46
N VAL A 518 -3.98 -41.85 -19.33
CA VAL A 518 -3.21 -41.35 -18.20
C VAL A 518 -2.85 -42.49 -17.27
N THR A 519 -1.58 -42.54 -16.85
CA THR A 519 -1.11 -43.58 -15.91
C THR A 519 -1.77 -43.44 -14.53
N GLY A 520 -1.79 -44.52 -13.75
CA GLY A 520 -2.35 -44.50 -12.39
C GLY A 520 -1.69 -43.51 -11.41
N TYR A 521 -0.49 -43.00 -11.73
CA TYR A 521 0.18 -41.95 -10.95
C TYR A 521 -0.29 -40.53 -11.31
N GLY A 522 -0.99 -40.35 -12.44
CA GLY A 522 -1.55 -39.07 -12.85
C GLY A 522 -0.54 -38.05 -13.39
N ASN A 523 0.72 -38.43 -13.59
CA ASN A 523 1.83 -37.54 -13.98
C ASN A 523 2.52 -37.93 -15.30
N ASN A 524 2.01 -38.96 -15.95
CA ASN A 524 2.43 -39.44 -17.25
C ASN A 524 1.18 -39.79 -18.07
N ASP A 525 1.24 -39.55 -19.37
CA ASP A 525 0.23 -39.96 -20.33
C ASP A 525 0.83 -40.69 -21.54
N TYR A 526 0.02 -41.49 -22.20
CA TYR A 526 0.34 -42.13 -23.48
C TYR A 526 -0.64 -41.69 -24.58
N TYR A 527 -1.22 -40.49 -24.47
CA TYR A 527 -1.99 -39.87 -25.55
C TYR A 527 -1.07 -39.04 -26.44
N TYR A 528 -0.24 -38.21 -25.81
CA TYR A 528 0.88 -37.47 -26.38
C TYR A 528 2.24 -38.09 -26.01
N GLY A 529 2.28 -38.92 -24.96
CA GLY A 529 3.51 -39.54 -24.47
C GLY A 529 4.26 -38.70 -23.44
N GLY A 530 3.61 -37.67 -22.86
CA GLY A 530 4.23 -36.76 -21.91
C GLY A 530 4.53 -37.42 -20.57
N SER A 531 5.65 -37.04 -19.96
CA SER A 531 5.99 -37.43 -18.60
C SER A 531 6.49 -36.25 -17.79
N ALA A 532 5.67 -35.79 -16.83
CA ALA A 532 6.10 -34.83 -15.80
C ALA A 532 7.10 -35.46 -14.82
N TYR A 533 7.13 -36.80 -14.72
CA TYR A 533 8.10 -37.49 -13.89
C TYR A 533 9.50 -37.55 -14.51
N GLN A 534 9.58 -37.86 -15.82
CA GLN A 534 10.84 -38.01 -16.54
C GLN A 534 11.28 -36.72 -17.25
N ASN A 535 10.39 -35.74 -17.37
CA ASN A 535 10.60 -34.48 -18.09
C ASN A 535 10.95 -34.69 -19.56
N ASN A 536 10.22 -35.58 -20.23
CA ASN A 536 10.37 -35.89 -21.65
C ASN A 536 9.06 -36.39 -22.28
N PHE A 537 9.08 -36.57 -23.61
CA PHE A 537 8.13 -37.41 -24.31
C PHE A 537 8.70 -38.83 -24.49
N ASP A 538 7.94 -39.85 -24.10
CA ASP A 538 8.31 -41.26 -24.24
C ASP A 538 7.76 -41.83 -25.55
N PHE A 539 8.64 -42.02 -26.54
CA PHE A 539 8.30 -42.52 -27.88
C PHE A 539 8.59 -44.02 -28.02
N ARG A 540 8.67 -44.76 -26.91
CA ARG A 540 8.75 -46.22 -26.94
C ARG A 540 7.38 -46.82 -27.24
N VAL A 541 7.24 -47.44 -28.41
CA VAL A 541 6.03 -48.19 -28.80
C VAL A 541 5.62 -49.23 -27.74
N SER A 542 6.61 -49.90 -27.13
CA SER A 542 6.36 -50.89 -26.07
C SER A 542 5.73 -50.28 -24.81
N ALA A 543 6.06 -49.03 -24.48
CA ALA A 543 5.49 -48.34 -23.33
C ALA A 543 4.03 -47.91 -23.60
N TRP A 544 3.75 -47.41 -24.82
CA TRP A 544 2.39 -47.07 -25.26
C TRP A 544 1.47 -48.30 -25.25
N LYS A 545 1.92 -49.44 -25.77
CA LYS A 545 1.16 -50.70 -25.70
C LYS A 545 1.01 -51.23 -24.27
N GLY A 546 1.99 -50.97 -23.41
CA GLY A 546 2.02 -51.46 -22.03
C GLY A 546 0.84 -51.00 -21.15
N GLN A 547 0.14 -49.92 -21.53
CA GLN A 547 -1.10 -49.47 -20.87
C GLN A 547 -2.37 -50.22 -21.32
N GLY A 548 -2.29 -51.01 -22.38
CA GLY A 548 -3.44 -51.75 -22.93
C GLY A 548 -4.41 -50.93 -23.78
N THR A 549 -4.10 -49.67 -24.08
CA THR A 549 -4.95 -48.74 -24.87
C THR A 549 -4.72 -48.80 -26.38
N TYR A 550 -3.63 -49.42 -26.84
CA TYR A 550 -3.23 -49.49 -28.27
C TYR A 550 -3.00 -50.93 -28.77
N ASN A 551 -3.63 -51.93 -28.14
CA ASN A 551 -3.36 -53.35 -28.41
C ASN A 551 -3.68 -53.78 -29.86
N ASP A 552 -4.63 -53.10 -30.51
CA ASP A 552 -5.09 -53.42 -31.86
C ASP A 552 -4.35 -52.63 -32.96
N MET A 553 -3.40 -51.77 -32.61
CA MET A 553 -2.60 -50.98 -33.56
C MET A 553 -1.24 -51.63 -33.87
N SER A 554 -0.80 -51.49 -35.12
CA SER A 554 0.55 -51.89 -35.51
C SER A 554 1.61 -50.95 -34.90
N ASP A 555 2.84 -51.43 -34.72
CA ASP A 555 3.92 -50.60 -34.17
C ASP A 555 4.16 -49.36 -35.04
N ALA A 556 4.11 -49.52 -36.37
CA ALA A 556 4.28 -48.41 -37.32
C ALA A 556 3.15 -47.36 -37.24
N ASP A 557 1.91 -47.79 -36.99
CA ASP A 557 0.79 -46.86 -36.83
C ASP A 557 0.89 -46.07 -35.52
N ILE A 558 1.40 -46.70 -34.45
CA ILE A 558 1.66 -46.02 -33.17
C ILE A 558 2.79 -44.99 -33.33
N GLU A 559 3.90 -45.36 -33.98
CA GLU A 559 4.99 -44.43 -34.27
C GLU A 559 4.50 -43.22 -35.08
N LYS A 560 3.69 -43.45 -36.11
CA LYS A 560 3.08 -42.37 -36.91
C LYS A 560 2.19 -41.48 -36.05
N LEU A 561 1.36 -42.08 -35.20
CA LEU A 561 0.43 -41.36 -34.31
C LEU A 561 1.18 -40.47 -33.29
N MET A 562 2.30 -40.94 -32.72
CA MET A 562 3.13 -40.16 -31.81
C MET A 562 3.56 -38.84 -32.45
N TRP A 563 4.07 -38.90 -33.68
CA TRP A 563 4.51 -37.71 -34.42
C TRP A 563 3.35 -36.83 -34.88
N GLU A 564 2.22 -37.42 -35.29
CA GLU A 564 1.01 -36.67 -35.68
C GLU A 564 0.47 -35.84 -34.51
N ARG A 565 0.45 -36.40 -33.30
CA ARG A 565 -0.12 -35.74 -32.11
C ARG A 565 0.85 -34.83 -31.36
N LEU A 566 2.16 -35.03 -31.50
CA LEU A 566 3.15 -34.28 -30.71
C LEU A 566 2.98 -32.73 -30.80
N PRO A 567 2.73 -32.12 -31.98
CA PRO A 567 2.48 -30.68 -32.06
C PRO A 567 1.21 -30.20 -31.33
N GLU A 568 0.24 -31.08 -31.10
CA GLU A 568 -0.99 -30.71 -30.37
C GLU A 568 -0.77 -30.67 -28.86
N ALA A 569 0.30 -31.28 -28.34
CA ALA A 569 0.53 -31.40 -26.90
C ALA A 569 0.89 -30.06 -26.23
N PHE A 570 1.75 -29.28 -26.88
CA PHE A 570 2.35 -28.08 -26.29
C PHE A 570 1.38 -26.90 -26.12
N PRO A 571 0.44 -26.62 -27.06
CA PRO A 571 -0.55 -25.58 -26.85
C PRO A 571 -1.26 -25.71 -25.50
N HIS A 572 -1.63 -26.90 -25.04
CA HIS A 572 -2.31 -27.07 -23.75
C HIS A 572 -1.49 -26.53 -22.56
N ALA A 573 -0.19 -26.83 -22.52
CA ALA A 573 0.71 -26.27 -21.50
C ALA A 573 0.97 -24.78 -21.70
N LEU A 574 1.14 -24.33 -22.94
CA LEU A 574 1.33 -22.91 -23.24
C LEU A 574 0.12 -22.07 -22.84
N GLU A 575 -1.10 -22.53 -23.11
CA GLU A 575 -2.34 -21.85 -22.73
C GLU A 575 -2.50 -21.80 -21.21
N ALA A 576 -2.17 -22.89 -20.51
CA ALA A 576 -2.25 -22.96 -19.05
C ALA A 576 -1.23 -22.06 -18.34
N LEU A 577 0.01 -22.01 -18.85
CA LEU A 577 1.14 -21.36 -18.17
C LEU A 577 1.42 -19.94 -18.68
N TYR A 578 1.03 -19.63 -19.92
CA TYR A 578 1.30 -18.36 -20.59
C TYR A 578 0.03 -17.72 -21.17
N GLY A 579 -1.14 -17.99 -20.59
CA GLY A 579 -2.44 -17.54 -21.08
C GLY A 579 -2.66 -16.02 -21.16
N SER A 580 -1.76 -15.20 -20.59
CA SER A 580 -1.83 -13.74 -20.65
C SER A 580 -1.11 -13.11 -21.85
N VAL A 581 -0.32 -13.88 -22.61
CA VAL A 581 0.42 -13.34 -23.76
C VAL A 581 -0.53 -12.98 -24.90
N THR A 582 -0.25 -11.88 -25.61
CA THR A 582 -1.07 -11.38 -26.72
C THR A 582 -0.22 -11.15 -27.97
N PRO A 583 -0.81 -11.20 -29.18
CA PRO A 583 -0.10 -10.83 -30.40
C PRO A 583 0.37 -9.37 -30.35
N VAL A 584 1.53 -9.08 -30.92
CA VAL A 584 2.06 -7.72 -31.06
C VAL A 584 1.99 -7.31 -32.53
N ASP A 585 1.41 -6.15 -32.81
CA ASP A 585 1.28 -5.64 -34.17
C ASP A 585 2.67 -5.51 -34.85
N GLY A 586 2.80 -6.09 -36.04
CA GLY A 586 4.05 -6.11 -36.81
C GLY A 586 5.13 -7.08 -36.31
N ILE A 587 4.90 -7.87 -35.26
CA ILE A 587 5.83 -8.89 -34.74
C ILE A 587 5.16 -10.26 -34.70
N ASP A 588 5.82 -11.25 -35.29
CA ASP A 588 5.47 -12.65 -35.04
C ASP A 588 6.00 -13.04 -33.65
N VAL A 589 5.11 -13.05 -32.66
CA VAL A 589 5.46 -13.49 -31.30
C VAL A 589 5.60 -15.01 -31.30
N ILE A 590 6.85 -15.50 -31.21
CA ILE A 590 7.18 -16.92 -31.30
C ILE A 590 7.63 -17.47 -29.95
N TYR A 591 7.02 -18.58 -29.56
CA TYR A 591 7.47 -19.43 -28.47
C TYR A 591 8.24 -20.61 -29.06
N THR A 592 9.54 -20.66 -28.80
CA THR A 592 10.41 -21.77 -29.20
C THR A 592 10.60 -22.69 -28.00
N ILE A 593 10.27 -23.97 -28.14
CA ILE A 593 10.34 -24.95 -27.05
C ILE A 593 11.39 -25.97 -27.41
N ASN A 594 12.39 -26.13 -26.55
CA ASN A 594 13.39 -27.18 -26.65
C ASN A 594 13.04 -28.28 -25.65
N PHE A 595 12.94 -29.53 -26.10
CA PHE A 595 12.43 -30.64 -25.29
C PHE A 595 13.09 -31.97 -25.66
N GLY A 596 13.01 -32.96 -24.78
CA GLY A 596 13.58 -34.28 -25.01
C GLY A 596 12.55 -35.32 -25.45
N ILE A 597 12.92 -36.14 -26.43
CA ILE A 597 12.19 -37.36 -26.81
C ILE A 597 13.06 -38.57 -26.47
N TYR A 598 12.50 -39.52 -25.73
CA TYR A 598 13.16 -40.79 -25.41
C TYR A 598 12.58 -41.92 -26.27
N ASP A 599 13.41 -42.56 -27.08
CA ASP A 599 13.00 -43.64 -28.01
C ASP A 599 13.23 -45.06 -27.46
N GLY A 600 13.74 -45.17 -26.23
CA GLY A 600 14.13 -46.45 -25.61
C GLY A 600 15.60 -46.78 -25.69
N SER A 601 16.36 -46.10 -26.54
CA SER A 601 17.82 -46.21 -26.64
C SER A 601 18.51 -44.95 -26.15
N ALA A 602 18.02 -43.78 -26.54
CA ALA A 602 18.59 -42.49 -26.21
C ALA A 602 17.50 -41.44 -26.04
N THR A 603 17.85 -40.37 -25.32
CA THR A 603 17.05 -39.16 -25.26
C THR A 603 17.68 -38.13 -26.18
N VAL A 604 16.91 -37.65 -27.15
CA VAL A 604 17.36 -36.67 -28.15
C VAL A 604 16.61 -35.37 -27.95
N THR A 605 17.32 -34.24 -28.04
CA THR A 605 16.71 -32.91 -27.95
C THR A 605 16.10 -32.50 -29.29
N TRP A 606 14.88 -31.99 -29.24
CA TRP A 606 14.11 -31.46 -30.35
C TRP A 606 13.70 -30.02 -30.04
N THR A 607 13.37 -29.28 -31.08
CA THR A 607 12.82 -27.93 -30.98
C THR A 607 11.52 -27.84 -31.78
N ILE A 608 10.59 -27.03 -31.30
CA ILE A 608 9.31 -26.77 -31.94
C ILE A 608 8.89 -25.31 -31.68
N GLN A 609 8.15 -24.70 -32.61
CA GLN A 609 7.74 -23.30 -32.49
C GLN A 609 6.22 -23.13 -32.59
N TYR A 610 5.71 -22.19 -31.79
CA TYR A 610 4.32 -21.77 -31.81
C TYR A 610 4.22 -20.24 -31.92
N LYS A 611 3.32 -19.76 -32.75
CA LYS A 611 3.00 -18.35 -32.91
C LYS A 611 1.81 -17.98 -32.03
N VAL A 612 1.89 -16.86 -31.33
CA VAL A 612 0.73 -16.31 -30.60
C VAL A 612 -0.23 -15.66 -31.62
N VAL A 613 -1.47 -16.13 -31.68
CA VAL A 613 -2.48 -15.69 -32.67
C VAL A 613 -3.67 -14.97 -32.05
N ALA A 614 -3.91 -15.19 -30.76
CA ALA A 614 -4.84 -14.41 -29.94
C ALA A 614 -4.35 -14.45 -28.48
N ALA A 615 -5.02 -13.72 -27.59
CA ALA A 615 -4.70 -13.74 -26.16
C ALA A 615 -4.68 -15.19 -25.63
N GLY A 616 -3.51 -15.63 -25.17
CA GLY A 616 -3.28 -16.97 -24.65
C GLY A 616 -3.52 -18.10 -25.66
N LYS A 617 -3.48 -17.83 -26.98
CA LYS A 617 -3.71 -18.84 -28.03
C LYS A 617 -2.50 -18.99 -28.95
N PHE A 618 -2.12 -20.25 -29.17
CA PHE A 618 -0.88 -20.63 -29.83
C PHE A 618 -1.16 -21.50 -31.06
N GLU A 619 -0.62 -21.12 -32.21
CA GLU A 619 -0.70 -21.88 -33.45
C GLU A 619 0.66 -22.50 -33.78
N TYR A 620 0.68 -23.77 -34.14
CA TYR A 620 1.90 -24.47 -34.54
C TYR A 620 2.50 -23.82 -35.79
N VAL A 621 3.79 -23.46 -35.72
CA VAL A 621 4.54 -23.01 -36.90
C VAL A 621 4.92 -24.24 -37.71
N ALA A 622 4.26 -24.42 -38.86
CA ALA A 622 4.49 -25.57 -39.74
C ALA A 622 5.99 -25.79 -40.02
N GLU A 623 6.42 -27.06 -40.00
CA GLU A 623 7.80 -27.48 -40.25
C GLU A 623 8.83 -27.00 -39.21
N SER A 624 8.41 -26.35 -38.12
CA SER A 624 9.33 -25.92 -37.06
C SER A 624 9.84 -27.06 -36.17
N LEU A 625 9.14 -28.20 -36.17
CA LEU A 625 9.51 -29.39 -35.40
C LEU A 625 10.74 -30.03 -36.04
N LYS A 626 11.88 -29.96 -35.36
CA LYS A 626 13.14 -30.52 -35.86
C LYS A 626 14.05 -30.94 -34.72
N LYS A 627 14.93 -31.89 -35.03
CA LYS A 627 15.98 -32.31 -34.12
C LYS A 627 16.97 -31.15 -33.93
N VAL A 628 17.40 -30.92 -32.70
CA VAL A 628 18.49 -29.98 -32.39
C VAL A 628 19.80 -30.71 -32.68
N GLU A 629 20.60 -30.18 -33.61
CA GLU A 629 21.92 -30.72 -33.98
C GLU A 629 23.00 -30.41 -32.95
#